data_AF-A0A498N101-F1
#
_entry.id   AF-A0A498N101-F1
#
_cell.length_a   1.000
_cell.length_b   1.000
_cell.length_c   1.000
_cell.angle_alpha   90.00
_cell.angle_beta   90.00
_cell.angle_gamma   90.00
#
_symmetry.space_group_name_H-M   'P 1'
#
loop_
_entity.id
_entity.type
_entity.pdbx_description
1 polymer ?
#
loop_
_entity_poly.entity_id
_entity_poly.type
_entity_poly.pdbx_seq_one_letter_code
_entity_poly.pdbx_strand_id
1 'polypeptide(L)'
;MEDGMDPPVYWRKFEADCHRTNDLGDRKWANEFRSKFIRHGSERNALGRKPHFRADDPPKRKSSNKSIKGKTPTVVDGLSTDEMSKEQLEEHIVRLREELDREREERNYFQLERDKIHTFWEITKRQLEEKKCELRNREHEREEGEERHQVEIKVYKQKVKHLLYEQQNMISELKAEGVVSTKLLQKEHADLENQLRKDMCCLKVDVKEQELSSENVIRSLHLV
;
A
#
# COMPACT_ATOMS: atom_id res chain seq x y z
N MET A 1 16.43 -7.20 52.46
CA MET A 1 16.24 -6.21 51.39
C MET A 1 17.27 -6.52 50.32
N GLU A 2 17.03 -7.60 49.59
CA GLU A 2 17.86 -8.15 48.50
C GLU A 2 16.85 -8.98 47.68
N ASP A 3 16.77 -8.98 46.36
CA ASP A 3 17.66 -8.49 45.33
C ASP A 3 16.81 -7.95 44.19
N GLY A 4 17.36 -6.94 43.49
CA GLY A 4 16.82 -6.46 42.24
C GLY A 4 16.76 -7.59 41.23
N MET A 5 15.54 -8.01 40.90
CA MET A 5 15.29 -8.93 39.80
C MET A 5 15.50 -8.12 38.51
N ASP A 6 16.75 -8.11 38.05
CA ASP A 6 17.12 -7.50 36.77
C ASP A 6 16.23 -8.16 35.69
N PRO A 7 15.50 -7.36 34.88
CA PRO A 7 14.60 -7.92 33.86
C PRO A 7 15.37 -8.92 33.01
N PRO A 8 14.80 -10.12 32.70
CA PRO A 8 15.53 -11.19 32.06
C PRO A 8 16.30 -10.64 30.87
N VAL A 9 17.59 -10.94 30.78
CA VAL A 9 18.53 -10.46 29.75
C VAL A 9 17.99 -10.64 28.31
N TYR A 10 16.98 -11.50 28.15
CA TYR A 10 16.16 -11.66 26.95
C TYR A 10 15.27 -10.46 26.59
N TRP A 11 14.70 -9.73 27.55
CA TRP A 11 13.88 -8.54 27.34
C TRP A 11 14.69 -7.34 26.87
N ARG A 12 15.83 -7.05 27.50
CA ARG A 12 16.75 -6.02 26.97
C ARG A 12 17.27 -6.40 25.58
N LYS A 13 17.42 -7.70 25.27
CA LYS A 13 17.82 -8.17 23.95
C LYS A 13 16.67 -8.10 22.92
N PHE A 14 15.43 -8.34 23.32
CA PHE A 14 14.24 -8.22 22.47
C PHE A 14 13.77 -6.76 22.28
N GLU A 15 13.94 -5.89 23.28
CA GLU A 15 13.74 -4.43 23.16
C GLU A 15 14.91 -3.77 22.42
N ALA A 16 16.16 -4.16 22.69
CA ALA A 16 17.30 -3.69 21.89
C ALA A 16 17.25 -4.23 20.47
N ASP A 17 16.77 -5.47 20.24
CA ASP A 17 16.48 -5.99 18.91
C ASP A 17 15.17 -5.42 18.34
N CYS A 18 14.20 -4.95 19.12
CA CYS A 18 13.00 -4.25 18.59
C CYS A 18 13.30 -2.80 18.20
N HIS A 19 14.14 -2.09 18.97
CA HIS A 19 14.68 -0.78 18.64
C HIS A 19 15.78 -0.86 17.56
N ARG A 20 16.40 -2.05 17.36
CA ARG A 20 17.35 -2.35 16.27
C ARG A 20 16.68 -3.01 15.07
N THR A 21 15.49 -3.61 15.19
CA THR A 21 14.52 -3.84 14.11
C THR A 21 13.73 -2.55 13.86
N ASN A 22 14.47 -1.44 13.81
CA ASN A 22 14.21 -0.49 12.76
C ASN A 22 14.54 -1.22 11.46
N ASP A 23 13.55 -1.91 10.89
CA ASP A 23 13.61 -2.38 9.52
C ASP A 23 14.24 -1.25 8.70
N LEU A 24 15.33 -1.53 7.98
CA LEU A 24 15.94 -0.56 7.08
C LEU A 24 14.89 0.03 6.12
N GLY A 25 13.80 -0.72 5.87
CA GLY A 25 12.57 -0.28 5.20
C GLY A 25 11.77 0.78 5.95
N ASP A 26 11.47 0.63 7.25
CA ASP A 26 10.69 1.61 8.03
C ASP A 26 11.45 2.92 8.26
N ARG A 27 12.79 2.85 8.44
CA ARG A 27 13.65 4.04 8.53
C ARG A 27 13.83 4.74 7.18
N LYS A 28 13.91 4.00 6.07
CA LYS A 28 13.87 4.59 4.72
C LYS A 28 12.52 5.25 4.48
N TRP A 29 11.42 4.57 4.79
CA TRP A 29 10.07 5.07 4.61
C TRP A 29 9.82 6.32 5.46
N ALA A 30 10.22 6.35 6.74
CA ALA A 30 10.09 7.54 7.58
C ALA A 30 10.98 8.71 7.09
N ASN A 31 12.20 8.44 6.61
CA ASN A 31 13.08 9.48 6.05
C ASN A 31 12.64 9.96 4.65
N GLU A 32 12.04 9.08 3.85
CA GLU A 32 11.50 9.37 2.52
C GLU A 32 10.17 10.14 2.63
N PHE A 33 9.29 9.74 3.55
CA PHE A 33 8.06 10.46 3.89
C PHE A 33 8.38 11.84 4.48
N ARG A 34 9.37 11.94 5.39
CA ARG A 34 9.86 13.22 5.93
C ARG A 34 10.53 14.08 4.86
N SER A 35 11.29 13.50 3.92
CA SER A 35 11.92 14.23 2.79
C SER A 35 10.92 14.68 1.72
N LYS A 36 9.83 13.93 1.50
CA LYS A 36 8.73 14.27 0.59
C LYS A 36 7.80 15.32 1.21
N PHE A 37 7.60 15.28 2.54
CA PHE A 37 6.81 16.27 3.30
C PHE A 37 7.56 17.61 3.49
N ILE A 38 8.89 17.58 3.70
CA ILE A 38 9.73 18.79 3.76
C ILE A 38 9.85 19.46 2.37
N ARG A 39 9.87 18.69 1.27
CA ARG A 39 9.81 19.27 -0.10
C ARG A 39 8.46 19.89 -0.44
N HIS A 40 7.35 19.24 -0.08
CA HIS A 40 6.01 19.83 -0.29
C HIS A 40 5.68 21.02 0.64
N GLY A 41 6.45 21.22 1.71
CA GLY A 41 6.39 22.43 2.53
C GLY A 41 6.99 23.68 1.87
N SER A 42 7.89 23.50 0.89
CA SER A 42 8.62 24.59 0.23
C SER A 42 8.09 24.94 -1.16
N GLU A 43 7.25 24.11 -1.77
CA GLU A 43 6.74 24.33 -3.14
C GLU A 43 5.31 24.90 -3.21
N ARG A 44 4.75 25.35 -2.08
CA ARG A 44 3.45 26.05 -2.06
C ARG A 44 3.50 27.52 -2.51
N ASN A 45 4.66 28.01 -2.96
CA ASN A 45 4.83 29.37 -3.50
C ASN A 45 5.54 29.36 -4.87
N ALA A 46 4.97 28.71 -5.89
CA ALA A 46 5.41 28.94 -7.29
C ALA A 46 4.37 28.64 -8.38
N LEU A 47 3.15 28.20 -8.08
CA LEU A 47 2.12 27.96 -9.09
C LEU A 47 1.15 29.14 -9.16
N GLY A 48 1.68 30.26 -9.64
CA GLY A 48 0.96 31.51 -9.86
C GLY A 48 1.47 32.26 -11.08
N ARG A 49 1.77 31.57 -12.19
CA ARG A 49 1.94 32.20 -13.51
C ARG A 49 1.31 31.32 -14.58
N LYS A 50 0.14 31.75 -15.07
CA LYS A 50 -0.45 31.22 -16.31
C LYS A 50 0.49 31.57 -17.48
N PRO A 51 0.74 30.67 -18.44
CA PRO A 51 1.41 31.05 -19.67
C PRO A 51 0.50 31.98 -20.47
N HIS A 52 1.02 33.17 -20.80
CA HIS A 52 0.40 34.05 -21.78
C HIS A 52 0.65 33.46 -23.17
N PHE A 53 -0.32 32.74 -23.71
CA PHE A 53 -0.38 32.51 -25.14
C PHE A 53 -0.71 33.85 -25.81
N ARG A 54 0.17 34.30 -26.72
CA ARG A 54 -0.18 35.36 -27.67
C ARG A 54 -1.24 34.77 -28.62
N ALA A 55 -2.37 35.44 -28.71
CA ALA A 55 -3.33 35.22 -29.77
C ALA A 55 -2.71 35.76 -31.06
N ASP A 56 -2.30 34.88 -31.96
CA ASP A 56 -2.11 35.26 -33.36
C ASP A 56 -3.50 35.36 -33.99
N ASP A 57 -3.86 36.56 -34.45
CA ASP A 57 -5.10 36.84 -35.16
C ASP A 57 -5.20 35.96 -36.43
N PRO A 58 -6.36 35.37 -36.73
CA PRO A 58 -6.55 34.65 -37.99
C PRO A 58 -6.54 35.66 -39.17
N PRO A 59 -5.91 35.33 -40.32
CA PRO A 59 -5.89 36.23 -41.45
C PRO A 59 -7.31 36.45 -41.99
N LYS A 60 -7.74 37.71 -42.02
CA LYS A 60 -9.00 38.15 -42.64
C LYS A 60 -9.03 37.72 -44.12
N ARG A 61 -9.89 36.75 -44.44
CA ARG A 61 -10.29 36.46 -45.83
C ARG A 61 -11.15 37.63 -46.31
N LYS A 62 -10.61 38.46 -47.22
CA LYS A 62 -11.42 39.40 -48.00
C LYS A 62 -12.25 38.61 -49.01
N SER A 63 -13.55 38.52 -48.78
CA SER A 63 -14.53 38.26 -49.83
C SER A 63 -14.87 39.59 -50.50
N SER A 64 -14.54 39.73 -51.78
CA SER A 64 -15.19 40.70 -52.64
C SER A 64 -15.26 40.14 -54.05
N ASN A 65 -16.42 39.56 -54.36
CA ASN A 65 -16.90 39.37 -55.72
C ASN A 65 -16.84 40.72 -56.46
N LYS A 66 -16.24 40.73 -57.65
CA LYS A 66 -16.61 41.67 -58.70
C LYS A 66 -16.57 40.97 -60.05
N SER A 67 -17.77 40.67 -60.52
CA SER A 67 -18.11 40.34 -61.90
C SER A 67 -17.59 41.40 -62.88
N ILE A 68 -16.82 40.97 -63.89
CA ILE A 68 -16.66 41.72 -65.14
C ILE A 68 -16.87 40.75 -66.30
N LYS A 69 -17.94 41.02 -67.04
CA LYS A 69 -18.34 40.38 -68.29
C LYS A 69 -17.51 41.00 -69.41
N GLY A 70 -16.52 40.25 -69.90
CA GLY A 70 -15.81 40.54 -71.14
C GLY A 70 -15.67 39.22 -71.90
N LYS A 71 -16.26 39.12 -73.09
CA LYS A 71 -16.04 37.98 -73.99
C LYS A 71 -14.60 38.10 -74.50
N THR A 72 -13.66 37.50 -73.78
CA THR A 72 -12.33 37.21 -74.29
C THR A 72 -12.43 36.01 -75.23
N PRO A 73 -11.74 36.00 -76.38
CA PRO A 73 -11.68 34.82 -77.23
C PRO A 73 -11.22 33.64 -76.40
N THR A 74 -11.98 32.54 -76.46
CA THR A 74 -11.69 31.34 -75.67
C THR A 74 -10.51 30.64 -76.35
N VAL A 75 -9.31 30.96 -75.88
CA VAL A 75 -8.08 30.27 -76.27
C VAL A 75 -8.06 28.96 -75.50
N VAL A 76 -8.05 27.85 -76.21
CA VAL A 76 -7.96 26.52 -75.61
C VAL A 76 -6.69 25.87 -76.18
N ASP A 77 -5.80 25.40 -75.30
CA ASP A 77 -4.46 24.86 -75.64
C ASP A 77 -3.57 25.77 -76.50
N GLY A 78 -3.71 27.10 -76.38
CA GLY A 78 -2.86 28.07 -77.07
C GLY A 78 -3.22 28.36 -78.53
N LEU A 79 -4.34 27.82 -79.04
CA LEU A 79 -4.87 28.12 -80.38
C LEU A 79 -6.23 28.85 -80.31
N SER A 80 -6.50 29.67 -81.33
CA SER A 80 -7.76 30.39 -81.49
C SER A 80 -8.86 29.43 -81.93
N THR A 81 -10.00 29.44 -81.25
CA THR A 81 -11.17 28.60 -81.59
C THR A 81 -11.80 28.94 -82.94
N ASP A 82 -11.40 30.06 -83.56
CA ASP A 82 -11.83 30.51 -84.89
C ASP A 82 -11.09 29.80 -86.06
N GLU A 83 -9.96 29.11 -85.78
CA GLU A 83 -9.11 28.47 -86.80
C GLU A 83 -9.23 26.93 -86.85
N MET A 84 -9.96 26.33 -85.90
CA MET A 84 -10.10 24.86 -85.80
C MET A 84 -11.31 24.34 -86.60
N SER A 85 -11.15 23.19 -87.27
CA SER A 85 -12.26 22.54 -87.98
C SER A 85 -13.31 22.02 -86.99
N LYS A 86 -14.55 21.82 -87.45
CA LYS A 86 -15.66 21.29 -86.62
C LYS A 86 -15.29 19.96 -85.93
N GLU A 87 -14.60 19.08 -86.64
CA GLU A 87 -14.14 17.78 -86.11
C GLU A 87 -13.05 17.96 -85.03
N GLN A 88 -12.10 18.87 -85.22
CA GLN A 88 -11.07 19.18 -84.23
C GLN A 88 -11.65 19.80 -82.95
N LEU A 89 -12.68 20.64 -83.08
CA LEU A 89 -13.42 21.20 -81.94
C LEU A 89 -14.20 20.11 -81.18
N GLU A 90 -14.82 19.16 -81.90
CA GLU A 90 -15.53 18.03 -81.29
C GLU A 90 -14.59 17.11 -80.51
N GLU A 91 -13.43 16.75 -81.08
CA GLU A 91 -12.40 15.97 -80.39
C GLU A 91 -11.85 16.69 -79.14
N HIS A 92 -11.70 18.01 -79.22
CA HIS A 92 -11.24 18.79 -78.06
C HIS A 92 -12.27 18.83 -76.94
N ILE A 93 -13.56 18.95 -77.28
CA ILE A 93 -14.66 18.86 -76.33
C ILE A 93 -14.65 17.51 -75.61
N VAL A 94 -14.37 16.42 -76.33
CA VAL A 94 -14.26 15.07 -75.74
C VAL A 94 -13.07 15.00 -74.79
N ARG A 95 -11.86 15.43 -75.22
CA ARG A 95 -10.66 15.45 -74.36
C ARG A 95 -10.87 16.23 -73.06
N LEU A 96 -11.45 17.42 -73.14
CA LEU A 96 -11.72 18.25 -71.96
C LEU A 96 -12.75 17.61 -71.01
N ARG A 97 -13.71 16.85 -71.52
CA ARG A 97 -14.66 16.09 -70.69
C ARG A 97 -13.97 14.93 -69.98
N GLU A 98 -13.12 14.19 -70.69
CA GLU A 98 -12.33 13.10 -70.12
C GLU A 98 -11.34 13.60 -69.06
N GLU A 99 -10.71 14.76 -69.27
CA GLU A 99 -9.88 15.43 -68.27
C GLU A 99 -10.70 15.87 -67.05
N LEU A 100 -11.87 16.48 -67.28
CA LEU A 100 -12.75 16.89 -66.18
C LEU A 100 -13.20 15.70 -65.33
N ASP A 101 -13.54 14.58 -65.95
CA ASP A 101 -13.98 13.38 -65.24
C ASP A 101 -12.82 12.70 -64.52
N ARG A 102 -11.61 12.64 -65.10
CA ARG A 102 -10.39 12.22 -64.39
C ARG A 102 -10.11 13.08 -63.16
N GLU A 103 -10.14 14.41 -63.30
CA GLU A 103 -9.91 15.33 -62.18
C GLU A 103 -10.97 15.19 -61.07
N ARG A 104 -12.20 14.82 -61.43
CA ARG A 104 -13.26 14.51 -60.45
C ARG A 104 -12.99 13.20 -59.72
N GLU A 105 -12.58 12.16 -60.43
CA GLU A 105 -12.20 10.87 -59.85
C GLU A 105 -10.99 11.02 -58.91
N GLU A 106 -9.97 11.77 -59.32
CA GLU A 106 -8.79 12.06 -58.50
C GLU A 106 -9.15 12.83 -57.24
N ARG A 107 -9.99 13.88 -57.35
CA ARG A 107 -10.49 14.60 -56.16
C ARG A 107 -11.25 13.67 -55.22
N ASN A 108 -12.11 12.80 -55.76
CA ASN A 108 -12.86 11.85 -54.94
C ASN A 108 -11.92 10.86 -54.23
N TYR A 109 -10.91 10.36 -54.94
CA TYR A 109 -9.89 9.47 -54.40
C TYR A 109 -9.12 10.12 -53.23
N PHE A 110 -8.60 11.34 -53.43
CA PHE A 110 -7.88 12.05 -52.37
C PHE A 110 -8.78 12.40 -51.18
N GLN A 111 -10.06 12.67 -51.44
CA GLN A 111 -11.05 12.92 -50.40
C GLN A 111 -11.25 11.69 -49.51
N LEU A 112 -11.42 10.50 -50.12
CA LEU A 112 -11.54 9.23 -49.39
C LEU A 112 -10.26 8.88 -48.62
N GLU A 113 -9.08 9.05 -49.22
CA GLU A 113 -7.81 8.79 -48.53
C GLU A 113 -7.60 9.75 -47.35
N ARG A 114 -7.97 11.03 -47.48
CA ARG A 114 -7.93 11.99 -46.36
C ARG A 114 -8.84 11.55 -45.22
N ASP A 115 -10.09 11.18 -45.53
CA ASP A 115 -11.07 10.80 -44.51
C ASP A 115 -10.67 9.48 -43.81
N LYS A 116 -10.06 8.56 -44.56
CA LYS A 116 -9.45 7.32 -44.03
C LYS A 116 -8.30 7.61 -43.07
N ILE A 117 -7.35 8.47 -43.47
CA ILE A 117 -6.23 8.89 -42.60
C ILE A 117 -6.78 9.56 -41.33
N HIS A 118 -7.79 10.42 -41.46
CA HIS A 118 -8.41 11.09 -40.33
C HIS A 118 -9.05 10.09 -39.35
N THR A 119 -9.81 9.13 -39.86
CA THR A 119 -10.42 8.06 -39.07
C THR A 119 -9.37 7.23 -38.34
N PHE A 120 -8.29 6.83 -39.03
CA PHE A 120 -7.19 6.10 -38.40
C PHE A 120 -6.52 6.92 -37.30
N TRP A 121 -6.30 8.22 -37.52
CA TRP A 121 -5.72 9.11 -36.53
C TRP A 121 -6.61 9.23 -35.29
N GLU A 122 -7.93 9.43 -35.46
CA GLU A 122 -8.87 9.51 -34.35
C GLU A 122 -8.92 8.22 -33.54
N ILE A 123 -8.99 7.07 -34.21
CA ILE A 123 -8.97 5.74 -33.57
C ILE A 123 -7.68 5.57 -32.77
N THR A 124 -6.53 5.82 -33.40
CA THR A 124 -5.22 5.62 -32.77
C THR A 124 -5.03 6.57 -31.59
N LYS A 125 -5.49 7.82 -31.71
CA LYS A 125 -5.47 8.80 -30.63
C LYS A 125 -6.33 8.35 -29.44
N ARG A 126 -7.55 7.87 -29.70
CA ARG A 126 -8.43 7.32 -28.64
C ARG A 126 -7.79 6.10 -27.96
N GLN A 127 -7.26 5.16 -28.74
CA GLN A 127 -6.56 3.98 -28.21
C GLN A 127 -5.36 4.36 -27.35
N LEU A 128 -4.59 5.37 -27.75
CA LEU A 128 -3.47 5.86 -26.96
C LEU A 128 -3.93 6.43 -25.61
N GLU A 129 -5.00 7.23 -25.59
CA GLU A 129 -5.54 7.78 -24.34
C GLU A 129 -6.16 6.68 -23.45
N GLU A 130 -6.85 5.70 -24.03
CA GLU A 130 -7.34 4.52 -23.31
C GLU A 130 -6.17 3.76 -22.64
N LYS A 131 -5.08 3.49 -23.38
CA LYS A 131 -3.90 2.81 -22.82
C LYS A 131 -3.20 3.63 -21.74
N LYS A 132 -3.14 4.96 -21.88
CA LYS A 132 -2.61 5.83 -20.81
C LYS A 132 -3.48 5.79 -19.56
N CYS A 133 -4.81 5.78 -19.70
CA CYS A 133 -5.73 5.62 -18.58
C CYS A 133 -5.58 4.26 -17.90
N GLU A 134 -5.54 3.17 -18.69
CA GLU A 134 -5.30 1.81 -18.18
C GLU A 134 -3.99 1.72 -17.38
N LEU A 135 -2.90 2.33 -17.87
CA LEU A 135 -1.62 2.33 -17.17
C LEU A 135 -1.70 3.05 -15.82
N ARG A 136 -2.38 4.20 -15.74
CA ARG A 136 -2.58 4.90 -14.46
C ARG A 136 -3.42 4.08 -13.49
N ASN A 137 -4.48 3.44 -13.97
CA ASN A 137 -5.32 2.60 -13.11
C ASN A 137 -4.55 1.40 -12.58
N ARG A 138 -3.77 0.73 -13.43
CA ARG A 138 -2.91 -0.39 -13.00
C ARG A 138 -1.86 0.03 -11.99
N GLU A 139 -1.29 1.21 -12.14
CA GLU A 139 -0.32 1.74 -11.17
C GLU A 139 -0.99 2.02 -9.81
N HIS A 140 -2.20 2.57 -9.81
CA HIS A 140 -2.99 2.74 -8.59
C HIS A 140 -3.36 1.39 -7.96
N GLU A 141 -3.83 0.42 -8.74
CA GLU A 141 -4.15 -0.93 -8.24
C GLU A 141 -2.92 -1.62 -7.61
N ARG A 142 -1.74 -1.43 -8.22
CA ARG A 142 -0.45 -1.91 -7.70
C ARG A 142 -0.12 -1.24 -6.36
N GLU A 143 -0.18 0.09 -6.31
CA GLU A 143 0.11 0.87 -5.11
C GLU A 143 -0.83 0.49 -3.96
N GLU A 144 -2.14 0.44 -4.20
CA GLU A 144 -3.10 0.00 -3.18
C GLU A 144 -2.87 -1.44 -2.73
N GLY A 145 -2.46 -2.33 -3.64
CA GLY A 145 -2.09 -3.71 -3.31
C GLY A 145 -0.91 -3.77 -2.35
N GLU A 146 0.12 -2.95 -2.60
CA GLU A 146 1.29 -2.82 -1.74
C GLU A 146 0.94 -2.23 -0.38
N GLU A 147 0.11 -1.19 -0.33
CA GLU A 147 -0.37 -0.60 0.91
C GLU A 147 -1.18 -1.60 1.76
N ARG A 148 -2.12 -2.33 1.14
CA ARG A 148 -2.88 -3.39 1.81
C ARG A 148 -1.95 -4.45 2.41
N HIS A 149 -1.00 -4.93 1.61
CA HIS A 149 -0.05 -5.95 2.06
C HIS A 149 0.84 -5.46 3.21
N GLN A 150 1.30 -4.20 3.17
CA GLN A 150 2.06 -3.61 4.27
C GLN A 150 1.24 -3.53 5.56
N VAL A 151 -0.05 -3.18 5.48
CA VAL A 151 -0.95 -3.16 6.63
C VAL A 151 -1.12 -4.56 7.21
N GLU A 152 -1.31 -5.58 6.36
CA GLU A 152 -1.40 -6.98 6.79
C GLU A 152 -0.14 -7.42 7.54
N ILE A 153 1.05 -7.15 6.99
CA ILE A 153 2.32 -7.47 7.65
C ILE A 153 2.39 -6.83 9.04
N LYS A 154 1.99 -5.56 9.17
CA LYS A 154 1.97 -4.85 10.47
C LYS A 154 1.03 -5.51 11.46
N VAL A 155 -0.18 -5.88 11.03
CA VAL A 155 -1.16 -6.59 11.87
C VAL A 155 -0.61 -7.94 12.31
N TYR A 156 -0.01 -8.72 11.42
CA TYR A 156 0.59 -10.02 11.76
C TYR A 156 1.78 -9.86 12.72
N LYS A 157 2.64 -8.87 12.51
CA LYS A 157 3.75 -8.54 13.42
C LYS A 157 3.22 -8.22 14.82
N GLN A 158 2.13 -7.46 14.93
CA GLN A 158 1.50 -7.16 16.21
C GLN A 158 0.87 -8.39 16.87
N LYS A 159 0.19 -9.25 16.09
CA LYS A 159 -0.39 -10.51 16.60
C LYS A 159 0.67 -11.41 17.23
N VAL A 160 1.82 -11.57 16.56
CA VAL A 160 2.93 -12.37 17.11
C VAL A 160 3.47 -11.76 18.41
N LYS A 161 3.65 -10.44 18.46
CA LYS A 161 4.08 -9.75 19.70
C LYS A 161 3.12 -9.99 20.85
N HIS A 162 1.82 -9.88 20.60
CA HIS A 162 0.80 -10.08 21.63
C HIS A 162 0.81 -11.52 22.17
N LEU A 163 0.84 -12.53 21.29
CA LEU A 163 0.90 -13.94 21.70
C LEU A 163 2.12 -14.26 22.56
N LEU A 164 3.30 -13.74 22.18
CA LEU A 164 4.52 -13.95 22.97
C LEU A 164 4.43 -13.29 24.34
N TYR A 165 3.84 -12.09 24.42
CA TYR A 165 3.61 -11.40 25.69
C TYR A 165 2.66 -12.18 26.60
N GLU A 166 1.54 -12.67 26.06
CA GLU A 166 0.56 -13.48 26.82
C GLU A 166 1.19 -14.77 27.35
N GLN A 167 1.95 -15.48 26.52
CA GLN A 167 2.65 -16.69 26.94
C GLN A 167 3.65 -16.41 28.06
N GLN A 168 4.43 -15.33 27.94
CA GLN A 168 5.40 -14.94 28.95
C GLN A 168 4.73 -14.55 30.28
N ASN A 169 3.62 -13.82 30.22
CA ASN A 169 2.84 -13.47 31.41
C ASN A 169 2.28 -14.71 32.10
N MET A 170 1.64 -15.61 31.34
CA MET A 170 1.10 -16.86 31.87
C MET A 170 2.18 -17.72 32.54
N ILE A 171 3.37 -17.84 31.92
CA ILE A 171 4.50 -18.56 32.54
C ILE A 171 4.95 -17.88 33.84
N SER A 172 4.97 -16.55 33.88
CA SER A 172 5.39 -15.79 35.06
C SER A 172 4.39 -15.95 36.21
N GLU A 173 3.10 -15.89 35.91
CA GLU A 173 2.00 -16.13 36.86
C GLU A 173 2.06 -17.56 37.41
N LEU A 174 2.13 -18.58 36.55
CA LEU A 174 2.24 -19.98 36.97
C LEU A 174 3.46 -20.24 37.86
N LYS A 175 4.60 -19.60 37.57
CA LYS A 175 5.80 -19.70 38.41
C LYS A 175 5.56 -19.06 39.79
N ALA A 176 4.93 -17.89 39.84
CA ALA A 176 4.62 -17.22 41.09
C ALA A 176 3.65 -18.04 41.94
N GLU A 177 2.57 -18.55 41.33
CA GLU A 177 1.60 -19.44 41.97
C GLU A 177 2.26 -20.72 42.48
N GLY A 178 3.13 -21.35 41.68
CA GLY A 178 3.87 -22.54 42.09
C GLY A 178 4.78 -22.32 43.31
N VAL A 179 5.46 -21.17 43.37
CA VAL A 179 6.29 -20.80 44.54
C VAL A 179 5.43 -20.59 45.78
N VAL A 180 4.30 -19.88 45.65
CA VAL A 180 3.37 -19.66 46.77
C VAL A 180 2.78 -20.98 47.26
N SER A 181 2.31 -21.84 46.35
CA SER A 181 1.76 -23.15 46.68
C SER A 181 2.78 -24.04 47.39
N THR A 182 4.03 -24.05 46.92
CA THR A 182 5.09 -24.86 47.54
C THR A 182 5.41 -24.37 48.95
N LYS A 183 5.50 -23.04 49.16
CA LYS A 183 5.73 -22.46 50.48
C LYS A 183 4.59 -22.74 51.46
N LEU A 184 3.35 -22.71 50.98
CA LEU A 184 2.18 -23.04 51.79
C LEU A 184 2.24 -24.50 52.24
N LEU A 185 2.51 -25.42 51.32
CA LEU A 185 2.62 -26.86 51.62
C LEU A 185 3.80 -27.17 52.55
N GLN A 186 4.95 -26.50 52.38
CA GLN A 186 6.09 -26.61 53.29
C GLN A 186 5.73 -26.14 54.71
N LYS A 187 5.00 -25.03 54.83
CA LYS A 187 4.53 -24.53 56.12
C LYS A 187 3.57 -25.51 56.79
N GLU A 188 2.57 -25.99 56.05
CA GLU A 188 1.62 -27.00 56.54
C GLU A 188 2.34 -28.27 57.03
N HIS A 189 3.32 -28.76 56.26
CA HIS A 189 4.14 -29.90 56.67
C HIS A 189 4.94 -29.63 57.94
N ALA A 190 5.56 -28.45 58.05
CA ALA A 190 6.32 -28.05 59.25
C ALA A 190 5.40 -27.93 60.48
N ASP A 191 4.19 -27.38 60.31
CA ASP A 191 3.18 -27.26 61.37
C ASP A 191 2.72 -28.64 61.86
N LEU A 192 2.46 -29.58 60.93
CA LEU A 192 2.14 -30.97 61.26
C LEU A 192 3.28 -31.69 61.97
N GLU A 193 4.52 -31.55 61.50
CA GLU A 193 5.69 -32.16 62.14
C GLU A 193 5.88 -31.62 63.56
N ASN A 194 5.71 -30.32 63.77
CA ASN A 194 5.76 -29.70 65.08
C ASN A 194 4.66 -30.23 66.01
N GLN A 195 3.44 -30.44 65.49
CA GLN A 195 2.35 -31.01 66.26
C GLN A 195 2.67 -32.45 66.69
N LEU A 196 3.13 -33.30 65.77
CA LEU A 196 3.55 -34.67 66.08
C LEU A 196 4.66 -34.73 67.13
N ARG A 197 5.63 -33.80 67.06
CA ARG A 197 6.72 -33.70 68.06
C ARG A 197 6.17 -33.34 69.45
N LYS A 198 5.20 -32.42 69.53
CA LYS A 198 4.53 -32.07 70.80
C LYS A 198 3.76 -33.25 71.35
N ASP A 199 2.93 -33.90 70.52
CA ASP A 199 2.13 -35.05 70.90
C ASP A 199 3.01 -36.21 71.41
N MET A 200 4.12 -36.50 70.72
CA MET A 200 5.10 -37.49 71.18
C MET A 200 5.72 -37.13 72.54
N CYS A 201 6.02 -35.85 72.78
CA CYS A 201 6.56 -35.39 74.06
C CYS A 201 5.54 -35.56 75.18
N CYS A 202 4.29 -35.14 74.95
CA CYS A 202 3.18 -35.33 75.88
C CYS A 202 2.99 -36.81 76.21
N LEU A 203 2.92 -37.68 75.21
CA LEU A 203 2.79 -39.13 75.41
C LEU A 203 3.94 -39.72 76.23
N LYS A 204 5.18 -39.25 76.04
CA LYS A 204 6.33 -39.70 76.86
C LYS A 204 6.20 -39.27 78.32
N VAL A 205 5.69 -38.07 78.58
CA VAL A 205 5.41 -37.58 79.93
C VAL A 205 4.29 -38.43 80.56
N ASP A 206 3.18 -38.64 79.85
CA ASP A 206 2.05 -39.44 80.32
C ASP A 206 2.49 -40.87 80.70
N VAL A 207 3.33 -41.50 79.87
CA VAL A 207 3.91 -42.82 80.16
C VAL A 207 4.74 -42.77 81.45
N LYS A 208 5.59 -41.74 81.62
CA LYS A 208 6.43 -41.60 82.81
C LYS A 208 5.60 -41.36 84.08
N GLU A 209 4.55 -40.55 83.98
CA GLU A 209 3.61 -40.31 85.08
C GLU A 209 2.87 -41.60 85.46
N GLN A 210 2.45 -42.39 84.47
CA GLN A 210 1.79 -43.67 84.71
C GLN A 210 2.73 -44.70 85.37
N GLU A 211 4.01 -44.75 84.96
CA GLU A 211 5.04 -45.57 85.61
C GLU A 211 5.24 -45.16 87.08
N LEU A 212 5.41 -43.86 87.35
CA LEU A 212 5.60 -43.35 88.72
C LEU A 212 4.37 -43.57 89.60
N SER A 213 3.16 -43.39 89.05
CA SER A 213 1.90 -43.68 89.73
C SER A 213 1.82 -45.17 90.11
N SER A 214 2.15 -46.06 89.18
CA SER A 214 2.20 -47.51 89.42
C SER A 214 3.22 -47.87 90.50
N GLU A 215 4.41 -47.27 90.47
CA GLU A 215 5.45 -47.48 91.48
C GLU A 215 5.00 -46.98 92.87
N ASN A 216 4.32 -45.84 92.94
CA ASN A 216 3.75 -45.32 94.19
C ASN A 216 2.68 -46.24 94.77
N VAL A 217 1.81 -46.82 93.94
CA VAL A 217 0.83 -47.83 94.35
C VAL A 217 1.56 -49.05 94.94
N ILE A 218 2.56 -49.58 94.25
CA ILE A 218 3.37 -50.72 94.74
C ILE A 218 4.04 -50.38 96.07
N ARG A 219 4.65 -49.18 96.20
CA ARG A 219 5.25 -48.73 97.47
C ARG A 219 4.23 -48.62 98.59
N SER A 220 3.03 -48.09 98.32
CA SER A 220 1.97 -47.98 99.32
C SER A 220 1.48 -49.34 99.82
N LEU A 221 1.43 -50.35 98.95
CA LEU A 221 1.06 -51.72 99.31
C LEU A 221 2.15 -52.41 100.17
N HIS A 222 3.42 -52.02 100.03
CA HIS A 222 4.52 -52.56 100.85
C HIS A 222 4.73 -51.83 102.20
N LEU A 223 4.03 -50.71 102.45
CA LEU A 223 4.13 -49.91 103.69
C LEU A 223 2.92 -50.09 104.63
N VAL A 224 2.06 -51.08 104.36
CA VAL A 224 0.99 -51.60 105.24
C VAL A 224 1.46 -52.93 105.83
#